data_AF-A0A3A5WHZ5-F1
#
_entry.id   AF-A0A3A5WHZ5-F1
#
_cell.length_a   1.000
_cell.length_b   1.000
_cell.length_c   1.000
_cell.angle_alpha   90.00
_cell.angle_beta   90.00
_cell.angle_gamma   90.00
#
_symmetry.space_group_name_H-M   'P 1'
#
loop_
_entity.id
_entity.type
_entity.pdbx_description
1 polymer ?
#
loop_
_entity_poly.entity_id
_entity_poly.type
_entity_poly.pdbx_seq_one_letter_code
_entity_poly.pdbx_strand_id
1 'polypeptide(L)'
;MTSLRRRVIGLGCAFVIFGGALSAGGLWTFGGTIGIWGIIAFVAGMFMQEPDRFDPEEVASWRPSAAPMANAGRTMYRVDTTIDEPIHTTVLCGSCAHLAEMDGPRPATFTCPGCGLLLWEDEEE
;
A
#
# COMPACT_ATOMS: atom_id res chain seq x y z
N MET A 1 -14.56 -1.09 13.25
CA MET A 1 -13.66 -1.76 14.21
C MET A 1 -12.31 -1.06 14.14
N THR A 2 -11.77 -0.55 15.25
CA THR A 2 -10.43 0.07 15.25
C THR A 2 -9.35 -0.99 15.07
N SER A 3 -8.36 -0.75 14.21
CA SER A 3 -7.25 -1.70 13.99
C SER A 3 -6.48 -1.95 15.30
N LEU A 4 -5.98 -3.17 15.47
CA LEU A 4 -5.23 -3.60 16.66
C LEU A 4 -4.06 -2.64 16.94
N ARG A 5 -3.35 -2.22 15.89
CA ARG A 5 -2.29 -1.20 15.92
C ARG A 5 -2.73 0.06 16.66
N ARG A 6 -3.90 0.61 16.31
CA ARG A 6 -4.45 1.82 16.93
C ARG A 6 -4.72 1.66 18.42
N ARG A 7 -5.15 0.46 18.85
CA ARG A 7 -5.40 0.16 20.27
C ARG A 7 -4.10 0.08 21.06
N VAL A 8 -3.07 -0.56 20.50
CA VAL A 8 -1.75 -0.69 21.13
C VAL A 8 -1.07 0.67 21.27
N ILE A 9 -1.08 1.51 20.21
CA ILE A 9 -0.56 2.89 20.27
C ILE A 9 -1.33 3.72 21.31
N GLY A 10 -2.66 3.64 21.30
CA GLY A 10 -3.50 4.37 22.26
C GLY A 10 -3.22 3.98 23.71
N LEU A 11 -3.07 2.68 23.99
CA LEU A 11 -2.71 2.17 25.31
C LEU A 11 -1.30 2.62 25.74
N GLY A 12 -0.33 2.56 24.81
CA GLY A 12 1.03 3.03 25.05
C GLY A 12 1.07 4.51 25.45
N CYS A 13 0.39 5.39 24.70
CA CYS A 13 0.29 6.81 25.05
C CYS A 13 -0.34 7.03 26.44
N ALA A 14 -1.39 6.29 26.78
CA ALA A 14 -2.04 6.41 28.08
C ALA A 14 -1.09 6.05 29.24
N PHE A 15 -0.31 4.98 29.08
CA PHE A 15 0.67 4.57 30.09
C PHE A 15 1.86 5.52 30.21
N VAL A 16 2.32 6.12 29.11
CA VAL A 16 3.35 7.17 29.17
C VAL A 16 2.85 8.39 29.95
N ILE A 17 1.64 8.87 29.65
CA ILE A 17 1.06 10.04 30.32
C ILE A 17 0.82 9.74 31.81
N PHE A 18 0.23 8.57 32.11
CA PHE A 18 -0.06 8.19 33.49
C PHE A 18 1.21 7.94 34.30
N GLY A 19 2.22 7.26 33.73
CA GLY A 19 3.52 7.06 34.36
C GLY A 19 4.26 8.38 34.63
N GLY A 20 4.16 9.34 33.71
CA GLY A 20 4.68 10.70 33.89
C GLY A 20 4.00 11.44 35.05
N ALA A 21 2.66 11.39 35.13
CA ALA A 21 1.91 12.01 36.21
C ALA A 21 2.25 11.42 37.59
N LEU A 22 2.40 10.09 37.69
CA LEU A 22 2.84 9.43 38.92
C LEU A 22 4.26 9.82 39.32
N SER A 23 5.18 9.93 38.35
CA SER A 23 6.55 10.38 38.60
C SER A 23 6.58 11.82 39.13
N ALA A 24 5.79 12.73 38.54
CA ALA A 24 5.64 14.09 39.03
C ALA A 24 5.01 14.16 40.44
N GLY A 25 4.15 13.19 40.78
CA GLY A 25 3.58 13.02 42.12
C GLY A 25 4.51 12.37 43.15
N GLY A 26 5.78 12.11 42.81
CA GLY A 26 6.78 11.53 43.72
C GLY A 26 6.82 10.00 43.77
N LEU A 27 5.98 9.31 42.98
CA LEU A 27 5.94 7.85 42.87
C LEU A 27 6.88 7.35 41.76
N TRP A 28 8.17 7.66 41.88
CA TRP A 28 9.17 7.46 40.82
C TRP A 28 9.31 6.01 40.34
N THR A 29 9.28 5.02 41.23
CA THR A 29 9.43 3.60 40.87
C THR A 29 8.24 3.09 40.08
N PHE A 30 7.02 3.42 40.52
CA PHE A 30 5.79 3.05 39.83
C PHE A 30 5.61 3.84 38.53
N GLY A 31 5.87 5.15 38.56
CA GLY A 31 5.80 6.00 37.38
C GLY A 31 6.81 5.59 36.30
N GLY A 32 8.05 5.28 36.70
CA GLY A 32 9.10 4.82 35.80
C GLY A 32 8.76 3.48 35.14
N THR A 33 8.32 2.49 35.93
CA THR A 33 7.95 1.17 35.38
C THR A 33 6.76 1.24 34.43
N ILE A 34 5.70 1.97 34.78
CA ILE A 34 4.52 2.16 33.92
C ILE A 34 4.90 2.95 32.65
N GLY A 35 5.70 4.01 32.80
CA GLY A 35 6.15 4.84 31.68
C GLY A 35 7.00 4.04 30.67
N ILE A 36 7.94 3.22 31.16
CA ILE A 36 8.78 2.36 30.31
C ILE A 36 7.91 1.37 29.52
N TRP A 37 6.95 0.71 30.19
CA TRP A 37 6.02 -0.18 29.51
C TRP A 37 5.15 0.55 28.48
N GLY A 38 4.75 1.79 28.76
CA GLY A 38 4.05 2.65 27.80
C GLY A 38 4.88 2.95 26.55
N ILE A 39 6.17 3.27 26.72
CA ILE A 39 7.09 3.51 25.60
C ILE A 39 7.26 2.25 24.77
N ILE A 40 7.48 1.09 25.41
CA ILE A 40 7.61 -0.20 24.71
C ILE A 40 6.34 -0.50 23.91
N ALA A 41 5.17 -0.34 24.51
CA ALA A 41 3.89 -0.56 23.82
C ALA A 41 3.69 0.43 22.66
N PHE A 42 4.05 1.71 22.84
CA PHE A 42 3.97 2.71 21.78
C PHE A 42 4.88 2.35 20.59
N VAL A 43 6.15 2.04 20.86
CA VAL A 43 7.12 1.66 19.83
C VAL A 43 6.69 0.36 19.13
N ALA A 44 6.28 -0.66 19.88
CA ALA A 44 5.75 -1.90 19.31
C ALA A 44 4.52 -1.64 18.43
N GLY A 45 3.63 -0.77 18.86
CA GLY A 45 2.47 -0.34 18.06
C GLY A 45 2.87 0.36 16.76
N MET A 46 3.94 1.16 16.76
CA MET A 46 4.44 1.81 15.54
C MET A 46 5.00 0.81 14.52
N PHE A 47 5.60 -0.28 14.97
CA PHE A 47 6.17 -1.33 14.11
C PHE A 47 5.18 -2.41 13.68
N MET A 48 3.97 -2.45 14.26
CA MET A 48 2.94 -3.40 13.81
C MET A 48 2.47 -3.04 12.40
N GLN A 49 2.68 -3.96 11.47
CA GLN A 49 2.06 -3.89 10.15
C GLN A 49 0.55 -4.06 10.30
N GLU A 50 -0.21 -3.32 9.49
CA GLU A 50 -1.62 -3.64 9.33
C GLU A 50 -1.70 -4.94 8.52
N PRO A 51 -2.62 -5.87 8.83
CA PRO A 51 -2.85 -6.99 7.95
C PRO A 51 -3.18 -6.47 6.55
N ASP A 52 -2.71 -7.17 5.52
CA ASP A 52 -2.94 -6.81 4.13
C ASP A 52 -4.42 -6.51 3.92
N ARG A 53 -4.70 -5.41 3.23
CA ARG A 53 -6.08 -4.95 3.03
C ARG A 53 -6.87 -5.94 2.19
N PHE A 54 -6.19 -6.70 1.33
CA PHE A 54 -6.76 -7.64 0.38
C PHE A 54 -6.07 -9.00 0.49
N ASP A 55 -6.80 -10.05 0.15
CA ASP A 55 -6.26 -11.41 0.06
C ASP A 55 -5.35 -11.52 -1.18
N PRO A 56 -4.12 -12.04 -1.07
CA PRO A 56 -3.21 -12.15 -2.21
C PRO A 56 -3.79 -12.93 -3.41
N GLU A 57 -4.69 -13.89 -3.19
CA GLU A 57 -5.36 -14.62 -4.26
C GLU A 57 -6.37 -13.73 -5.01
N GLU A 58 -7.12 -12.89 -4.27
CA GLU A 58 -8.00 -11.88 -4.84
C GLU A 58 -7.21 -10.85 -5.66
N VAL A 59 -6.08 -10.38 -5.14
CA VAL A 59 -5.19 -9.45 -5.84
C VAL A 59 -4.64 -10.10 -7.12
N ALA A 60 -4.14 -11.33 -7.06
CA ALA A 60 -3.56 -12.02 -8.23
C ALA A 60 -4.57 -12.25 -9.36
N SER A 61 -5.82 -12.57 -9.00
CA SER A 61 -6.91 -12.84 -9.95
C SER A 61 -7.55 -11.58 -10.53
N TRP A 62 -7.23 -10.40 -9.98
CA TRP A 62 -7.80 -9.14 -10.42
C TRP A 62 -7.39 -8.81 -11.86
N ARG A 63 -8.36 -8.36 -12.65
CA ARG A 63 -8.16 -7.87 -14.03
C ARG A 63 -9.06 -6.66 -14.29
N PRO A 64 -8.58 -5.62 -15.00
CA PRO A 64 -9.41 -4.48 -15.37
C PRO A 64 -10.46 -4.89 -16.41
N SER A 65 -11.57 -4.14 -16.48
CA SER A 65 -12.57 -4.34 -17.52
C SER A 65 -11.99 -4.00 -18.90
N ALA A 66 -12.04 -4.96 -19.82
CA ALA A 66 -11.59 -4.82 -21.21
C ALA A 66 -12.61 -4.02 -22.06
N ALA A 67 -13.09 -2.89 -21.54
CA ALA A 67 -14.00 -2.03 -22.27
C ALA A 67 -13.25 -1.32 -23.43
N PRO A 68 -13.82 -1.28 -24.64
CA PRO A 68 -13.21 -0.57 -25.76
C PRO A 68 -13.07 0.92 -25.41
N MET A 69 -11.86 1.44 -25.56
CA MET A 69 -11.58 2.87 -25.38
C MET A 69 -11.94 3.61 -26.68
N ALA A 70 -12.75 4.67 -26.57
CA ALA A 70 -13.08 5.50 -27.72
C ALA A 70 -11.81 6.20 -28.25
N ASN A 71 -11.57 6.14 -29.56
CA ASN A 71 -10.42 6.82 -30.16
C ASN A 71 -10.62 8.35 -30.11
N ALA A 72 -9.85 9.02 -29.24
CA ALA A 72 -9.88 10.47 -29.05
C ALA A 72 -8.82 11.21 -29.92
N GLY A 73 -8.61 10.77 -31.16
CA GLY A 73 -7.63 11.36 -32.08
C GLY A 73 -6.14 11.11 -31.75
N ARG A 74 -5.86 10.33 -30.69
CA ARG A 74 -4.54 9.84 -30.29
C ARG A 74 -4.64 8.41 -29.79
N THR A 75 -3.56 7.64 -29.89
CA THR A 75 -3.48 6.28 -29.33
C THR A 75 -3.69 6.36 -27.82
N MET A 76 -4.79 5.80 -27.33
CA MET A 76 -5.03 5.66 -25.89
C MET A 76 -4.55 4.28 -25.43
N TYR A 77 -4.11 4.21 -24.17
CA TYR A 77 -3.78 2.97 -23.48
C TYR A 77 -3.99 3.18 -21.98
N ARG A 78 -4.15 2.08 -21.25
CA ARG A 78 -4.28 2.08 -19.79
C ARG A 78 -3.24 1.14 -19.21
N VAL A 79 -2.49 1.62 -18.22
CA VAL A 79 -1.53 0.83 -17.46
C VAL A 79 -2.02 0.78 -16.02
N ASP A 80 -2.49 -0.38 -15.59
CA ASP A 80 -2.87 -0.63 -14.20
C ASP A 80 -1.78 -1.50 -13.55
N THR A 81 -1.31 -1.10 -12.37
CA THR A 81 -0.34 -1.88 -11.58
C THR A 81 -0.92 -2.06 -10.18
N THR A 82 -0.88 -3.27 -9.64
CA THR A 82 -1.30 -3.50 -8.25
C THR A 82 -0.36 -2.81 -7.28
N ILE A 83 -0.95 -2.28 -6.19
CA ILE A 83 -0.22 -1.60 -5.12
C ILE A 83 0.23 -2.62 -4.06
N ASP A 84 -0.66 -3.57 -3.76
CA ASP A 84 -0.42 -4.64 -2.79
C ASP A 84 0.17 -5.88 -3.49
N GLU A 85 0.94 -6.68 -2.76
CA GLU A 85 1.51 -7.91 -3.30
C GLU A 85 0.42 -8.93 -3.68
N PRO A 86 0.57 -9.66 -4.80
CA PRO A 86 1.67 -9.60 -5.76
C PRO A 86 1.58 -8.40 -6.70
N ILE A 87 2.73 -7.73 -6.90
CA ILE A 87 2.85 -6.62 -7.85
C ILE A 87 2.81 -7.18 -9.27
N HIS A 88 1.74 -6.86 -10.00
CA HIS A 88 1.59 -7.18 -11.41
C HIS A 88 1.03 -5.97 -12.16
N THR A 89 1.34 -5.90 -13.45
CA THR A 89 0.94 -4.80 -14.32
C THR A 89 0.11 -5.35 -15.48
N THR A 90 -1.03 -4.72 -15.76
CA THR A 90 -1.84 -5.00 -16.93
C THR A 90 -1.88 -3.77 -17.84
N VAL A 91 -1.65 -3.98 -19.15
CA VAL A 91 -1.67 -2.91 -20.15
C VAL A 91 -2.75 -3.17 -21.18
N LEU A 92 -3.74 -2.29 -21.24
CA LEU A 92 -4.81 -2.31 -22.25
C LEU A 92 -4.46 -1.36 -23.40
N CYS A 93 -4.33 -1.92 -24.60
CA CYS A 93 -4.13 -1.15 -25.82
C CYS A 93 -5.48 -0.62 -26.35
N GLY A 94 -5.63 0.69 -26.50
CA GLY A 94 -6.85 1.30 -27.04
C GLY A 94 -7.04 1.15 -28.56
N SER A 95 -5.99 0.81 -29.32
CA SER A 95 -6.08 0.67 -30.78
C SER A 95 -6.54 -0.72 -31.23
N CYS A 96 -6.06 -1.79 -30.58
CA CYS A 96 -6.39 -3.18 -30.93
C CYS A 96 -7.15 -3.93 -29.84
N ALA A 97 -7.47 -3.28 -28.71
CA ALA A 97 -8.13 -3.88 -27.54
C ALA A 97 -7.37 -5.07 -26.92
N HIS A 98 -6.07 -5.19 -27.18
CA HIS A 98 -5.24 -6.22 -26.57
C HIS A 98 -4.93 -5.87 -25.10
N LEU A 99 -5.16 -6.83 -24.21
CA LEU A 99 -4.78 -6.78 -22.79
C LEU A 99 -3.53 -7.62 -22.60
N ALA A 100 -2.41 -6.96 -22.30
CA ALA A 100 -1.17 -7.63 -21.93
C ALA A 100 -1.03 -7.65 -20.42
N GLU A 101 -0.47 -8.74 -19.89
CA GLU A 101 -0.23 -8.93 -18.46
C GLU A 101 1.25 -9.19 -18.26
N MET A 102 1.83 -8.56 -17.25
CA MET A 102 3.24 -8.66 -16.91
C MET A 102 3.39 -8.73 -15.40
N ASP A 103 4.27 -9.63 -14.94
CA ASP A 103 4.66 -9.66 -13.53
C ASP A 103 5.61 -8.50 -13.23
N GLY A 104 5.43 -7.88 -12.07
CA GLY A 104 6.27 -6.80 -11.59
C GLY A 104 5.71 -5.39 -11.83
N PRO A 105 6.54 -4.37 -11.55
CA PRO A 105 6.13 -2.97 -11.57
C PRO A 105 5.87 -2.49 -13.00
N ARG A 106 5.35 -1.26 -13.11
CA ARG A 106 5.14 -0.57 -14.38
C ARG A 106 6.43 -0.61 -15.23
N PRO A 107 6.37 -1.06 -16.50
CA PRO A 107 7.53 -1.07 -17.37
C PRO A 107 7.89 0.35 -17.83
N ALA A 108 9.19 0.63 -17.95
CA ALA A 108 9.69 1.91 -18.47
C ALA A 108 9.31 2.11 -19.95
N THR A 109 9.27 1.03 -20.74
CA THR A 109 8.80 1.08 -22.13
C THR A 109 7.87 -0.08 -22.41
N PHE A 110 6.80 0.16 -23.16
CA PHE A 110 5.84 -0.88 -23.51
C PHE A 110 5.35 -0.74 -24.94
N THR A 111 5.55 -1.81 -25.71
CA THR A 111 5.03 -1.97 -27.07
C THR A 111 3.93 -3.02 -27.06
N CYS A 112 2.79 -2.72 -27.69
CA CYS A 112 1.68 -3.65 -27.75
C CYS A 112 2.05 -4.89 -28.57
N PRO A 113 1.98 -6.12 -28.02
CA PRO A 113 2.29 -7.34 -28.77
C PRO A 113 1.22 -7.68 -29.82
N GLY A 114 0.02 -7.11 -29.73
CA GLY A 114 -1.06 -7.33 -30.69
C GLY A 114 -0.93 -6.53 -31.98
N CYS A 115 -0.53 -5.26 -31.90
CA CYS A 115 -0.45 -4.37 -33.07
C CYS A 115 0.94 -3.76 -33.32
N GLY A 116 1.93 -4.04 -32.47
CA GLY A 116 3.30 -3.53 -32.59
C GLY A 116 3.45 -2.03 -32.32
N LEU A 117 2.41 -1.37 -31.80
CA LEU A 117 2.42 0.06 -31.54
C LEU A 117 3.13 0.35 -30.22
N LEU A 118 4.08 1.29 -30.22
CA LEU A 118 4.66 1.84 -29.00
C LEU A 118 3.57 2.59 -28.23
N LEU A 119 3.28 2.16 -27.00
CA LEU A 119 2.25 2.76 -26.17
C LEU A 119 2.87 3.68 -25.12
N TRP A 120 3.87 3.20 -24.41
CA TRP A 120 4.51 3.91 -23.31
C TRP A 120 6.03 3.91 -23.49
N GLU A 121 6.64 5.03 -23.20
CA GLU A 121 8.07 5.21 -23.00
C GLU A 121 8.24 6.27 -21.93
N ASP A 122 8.83 5.90 -20.80
CA ASP A 122 9.26 6.84 -19.77
C ASP A 122 10.43 7.64 -20.35
N GLU A 123 10.16 8.89 -20.73
CA GLU A 123 11.16 9.90 -21.05
C GLU A 123 11.87 10.39 -19.77
N GLU A 124 12.28 9.50 -18.86
CA GLU A 124 13.14 9.89 -17.75
C GLU A 124 14.59 10.05 -18.27
N GLU A 125 14.92 11.31 -18.59
CA GLU A 125 16.26 11.90 -18.74
C GLU A 125 16.84 12.34 -17.39
#